data_AF-A0ABD1DU76-F1
#
_entry.id   AF-A0ABD1DU76-F1
#
_cell.length_a   1.000
_cell.length_b   1.000
_cell.length_c   1.000
_cell.angle_alpha   90.00
_cell.angle_beta   90.00
_cell.angle_gamma   90.00
#
_symmetry.space_group_name_H-M   'P 1'
#
loop_
_entity.id
_entity.type
_entity.pdbx_description
1 polymer ?
#
loop_
_entity_poly.entity_id
_entity_poly.type
_entity_poly.pdbx_seq_one_letter_code
_entity_poly.pdbx_strand_id
1 'polypeptide(L)'
;MVVTCLATPVATALEFFEVNKFWMQYVVRFILAGIVVFAWNQLRVTIHKRLGVSVSLWYIMITITQFHFMFYMSRPLPNIMALPLVLLAINYWMTRSIKLFLVCSGAAIIIFRAELAMLLGLYLLYDLYYKRVKLETVLKVAIPAGILLVALTVTVDSFLWRRLLWPEAEVFWFNTILNKSSEYGTSPFLWYIYSALPRAMGLSILFVPFGLYVETRIRSLVIPAIVFVLLFSTLPHKELRFIIYVFPLFNVAAACACNRIWINRQKTIINKCMAFVAMGHLLGNAFLTMFLLLVAGTNYPGGVAISRFHRLAAGETGVTVHIDNLAAQSGVSRFSQINSDWIYSKEEHLVPGNDRLHQFHYLLTEARDKYSDEMRLLSQTHDILEFVECFNSIGLQYKSVLPVKIKTKPCIFIMQRRDEVDPNRIRLTFDDVLQEATTPIGGSGYFADPEFPPIEVVGAVEEEFDDEDEAIEEVDEDEEQDDEPADEPPPKASPKRDKPAEKPSRKQRSKARQRIKEILEENAHLLREDDGHEAKEVKRARVTSYLQKATSSAKLRKAQKIIKEERLRQVANDLTKLDFSELCNLDRMSTRECLKTIIDRQYGGEGGDEAGDDDDE
;
A
#
# COMPACT_ATOMS: atom_id res chain seq x y z
N MET A 1 -16.95 -22.92 -12.79
CA MET A 1 -17.32 -24.13 -13.56
C MET A 1 -16.44 -24.35 -14.79
N VAL A 2 -16.36 -23.43 -15.76
CA VAL A 2 -15.55 -23.64 -16.99
C VAL A 2 -14.10 -24.05 -16.71
N VAL A 3 -13.40 -23.32 -15.82
CA VAL A 3 -12.01 -23.64 -15.43
C VAL A 3 -11.93 -25.04 -14.82
N THR A 4 -12.89 -25.42 -13.98
CA THR A 4 -12.97 -26.75 -13.37
C THR A 4 -13.14 -27.82 -14.45
N CYS A 5 -14.09 -27.67 -15.38
CA CYS A 5 -14.33 -28.63 -16.46
C CYS A 5 -13.08 -28.84 -17.33
N LEU A 6 -12.33 -27.77 -17.61
CA LEU A 6 -11.07 -27.87 -18.36
C LEU A 6 -9.94 -28.50 -17.54
N ALA A 7 -9.96 -28.35 -16.21
CA ALA A 7 -8.96 -28.90 -15.31
C ALA A 7 -9.22 -30.38 -14.98
N THR A 8 -10.48 -30.84 -14.98
CA THR A 8 -10.89 -32.18 -14.55
C THR A 8 -10.12 -33.31 -15.25
N PRO A 9 -9.91 -33.33 -16.58
CA PRO A 9 -9.17 -34.42 -17.23
C PRO A 9 -7.71 -34.53 -16.75
N VAL A 10 -7.08 -33.38 -16.50
CA VAL A 10 -5.71 -33.33 -15.97
C VAL A 10 -5.72 -33.72 -14.50
N ALA A 11 -6.73 -33.32 -13.74
CA ALA A 11 -6.89 -33.71 -12.35
C ALA A 11 -7.01 -35.22 -12.17
N THR A 12 -7.85 -35.86 -12.98
CA THR A 12 -8.03 -37.32 -12.95
C THR A 12 -6.75 -38.05 -13.36
N ALA A 13 -5.98 -37.50 -14.29
CA ALA A 13 -4.68 -38.07 -14.65
C ALA A 13 -3.67 -37.95 -13.51
N LEU A 14 -3.57 -36.78 -12.85
CA LEU A 14 -2.65 -36.59 -11.73
C LEU A 14 -3.01 -37.45 -10.52
N GLU A 15 -4.30 -37.63 -10.25
CA GLU A 15 -4.79 -38.53 -9.22
C GLU A 15 -4.46 -40.00 -9.54
N PHE A 16 -4.62 -40.41 -10.79
CA PHE A 16 -4.26 -41.77 -11.25
C PHE A 16 -2.76 -42.07 -11.09
N PHE A 17 -1.89 -41.07 -11.26
CA PHE A 17 -0.44 -41.20 -11.07
C PHE A 17 0.01 -40.89 -9.63
N GLU A 18 -0.91 -40.73 -8.68
CA GLU A 18 -0.63 -40.38 -7.28
C GLU A 18 0.28 -39.14 -7.13
N VAL A 19 0.16 -38.19 -8.07
CA VAL A 19 0.95 -36.97 -8.06
C VAL A 19 0.45 -36.04 -6.97
N ASN A 20 1.39 -35.39 -6.27
CA ASN A 20 1.07 -34.44 -5.19
C ASN A 20 0.00 -33.42 -5.61
N LYS A 21 -1.08 -33.35 -4.82
CA LYS A 21 -2.23 -32.46 -5.00
C LYS A 21 -1.85 -30.99 -5.22
N PHE A 22 -0.70 -30.55 -4.72
CA PHE A 22 -0.20 -29.19 -4.94
C PHE A 22 -0.06 -28.83 -6.44
N TRP A 23 0.28 -29.79 -7.30
CA TRP A 23 0.41 -29.57 -8.74
C TRP A 23 -0.90 -29.12 -9.40
N MET A 24 -2.05 -29.47 -8.83
CA MET A 24 -3.35 -29.00 -9.30
C MET A 24 -3.49 -27.48 -9.23
N GLN A 25 -2.81 -26.84 -8.27
CA GLN A 25 -2.79 -25.37 -8.19
C GLN A 25 -2.19 -24.78 -9.47
N TYR A 26 -1.08 -25.32 -9.96
CA TYR A 26 -0.46 -24.83 -11.20
C TYR A 26 -1.35 -25.08 -12.41
N VAL A 27 -1.94 -26.27 -12.52
CA VAL A 27 -2.86 -26.62 -13.64
C VAL A 27 -4.01 -25.62 -13.74
N VAL A 28 -4.71 -25.36 -12.63
CA VAL A 28 -5.82 -24.40 -12.60
C VAL A 28 -5.37 -23.00 -13.00
N ARG A 29 -4.19 -22.58 -12.51
CA ARG A 29 -3.62 -21.26 -12.84
C ARG A 29 -3.22 -21.15 -14.31
N PHE A 30 -2.65 -22.20 -14.90
CA PHE A 30 -2.31 -22.23 -16.33
C PHE A 30 -3.55 -22.18 -17.22
N ILE A 31 -4.61 -22.91 -16.87
CA ILE A 31 -5.87 -22.88 -17.62
C ILE A 31 -6.48 -21.47 -17.57
N LEU A 32 -6.55 -20.87 -16.37
CA LEU A 32 -7.08 -19.52 -16.22
C LEU A 32 -6.25 -18.50 -17.01
N ALA A 33 -4.91 -18.58 -16.91
CA ALA A 33 -4.01 -17.74 -17.70
C ALA A 33 -4.24 -17.94 -19.21
N GLY A 34 -4.43 -19.17 -19.68
CA GLY A 34 -4.73 -19.50 -21.07
C GLY A 34 -6.02 -18.85 -21.58
N ILE A 35 -7.08 -18.85 -20.77
CA ILE A 35 -8.35 -18.18 -21.10
C ILE A 35 -8.15 -16.66 -21.21
N VAL A 36 -7.41 -16.05 -20.27
CA VAL A 36 -7.09 -14.61 -20.32
C VAL A 36 -6.26 -14.28 -21.56
N VAL A 37 -5.22 -15.07 -21.86
CA VAL A 37 -4.36 -14.90 -23.04
C VAL A 37 -5.17 -15.04 -24.32
N PHE A 38 -6.10 -15.99 -24.40
CA PHE A 38 -6.99 -16.14 -25.54
C PHE A 38 -7.79 -14.86 -25.78
N ALA A 39 -8.47 -14.35 -24.74
CA ALA A 39 -9.27 -13.12 -24.85
C ALA A 39 -8.41 -11.90 -25.20
N TRP A 40 -7.24 -11.78 -24.57
CA TRP A 40 -6.26 -10.72 -24.87
C TRP A 40 -5.72 -10.81 -26.30
N ASN A 41 -5.45 -12.02 -26.79
CA ASN A 41 -4.99 -12.23 -28.16
C ASN A 41 -6.06 -11.85 -29.20
N GLN A 42 -7.35 -12.08 -28.91
CA GLN A 42 -8.43 -11.60 -29.79
C GLN A 42 -8.42 -10.07 -29.88
N LEU A 43 -8.28 -9.38 -28.76
CA LEU A 43 -8.14 -7.93 -28.74
C LEU A 43 -6.90 -7.46 -29.50
N ARG A 44 -5.74 -8.12 -29.31
CA ARG A 44 -4.50 -7.87 -30.05
C ARG A 44 -4.69 -8.02 -31.56
N VAL A 45 -5.38 -9.06 -32.03
CA VAL A 45 -5.65 -9.27 -33.46
C VAL A 45 -6.49 -8.13 -34.04
N THR A 46 -7.47 -7.63 -33.29
CA THR A 46 -8.26 -6.46 -33.70
C THR A 46 -7.43 -5.17 -33.72
N ILE A 47 -6.54 -4.98 -32.74
CA ILE A 47 -5.57 -3.87 -32.72
C ILE A 47 -4.64 -3.95 -33.94
N HIS A 48 -4.10 -5.13 -34.24
CA HIS A 48 -3.27 -5.37 -35.42
C HIS A 48 -4.00 -4.98 -36.71
N LYS A 49 -5.26 -5.40 -36.88
CA LYS A 49 -6.07 -5.06 -38.07
C LYS A 49 -6.36 -3.56 -38.19
N ARG A 50 -6.50 -2.83 -37.08
CA ARG A 50 -6.89 -1.40 -37.09
C ARG A 50 -5.74 -0.42 -37.06
N LEU A 51 -4.67 -0.75 -36.34
CA LEU A 51 -3.54 0.15 -36.04
C LEU A 51 -2.23 -0.34 -36.66
N GLY A 52 -2.21 -1.54 -37.24
CA GLY A 52 -1.07 -2.11 -37.96
C GLY A 52 -0.18 -3.04 -37.12
N VAL A 53 0.71 -3.75 -37.82
CA VAL A 53 1.64 -4.74 -37.25
C VAL A 53 2.52 -4.13 -36.17
N SER A 54 3.16 -2.99 -36.47
CA SER A 54 4.13 -2.36 -35.57
C SER A 54 3.53 -1.96 -34.22
N VAL A 55 2.30 -1.42 -34.20
CA VAL A 55 1.60 -1.09 -32.95
C VAL A 55 1.28 -2.36 -32.17
N SER A 56 0.85 -3.43 -32.85
CA SER A 56 0.61 -4.70 -32.19
C SER A 56 1.88 -5.30 -31.57
N LEU A 57 3.05 -5.13 -32.17
CA LEU A 57 4.32 -5.61 -31.59
C LEU A 57 4.67 -4.83 -30.32
N TRP A 58 4.59 -3.50 -30.36
CA TRP A 58 4.78 -2.67 -29.16
C TRP A 58 3.80 -3.02 -28.05
N TYR A 59 2.53 -3.29 -28.40
CA TYR A 59 1.51 -3.71 -27.46
C TYR A 59 1.86 -5.02 -26.74
N ILE A 60 2.39 -6.01 -27.46
CA ILE A 60 2.88 -7.26 -26.88
C ILE A 60 4.06 -6.96 -25.94
N MET A 61 5.09 -6.27 -26.43
CA MET A 61 6.32 -6.01 -25.67
C MET A 61 6.06 -5.23 -24.37
N ILE A 62 5.18 -4.23 -24.41
CA ILE A 62 4.76 -3.48 -23.23
C ILE A 62 4.01 -4.38 -22.24
N THR A 63 3.08 -5.21 -22.73
CA THR A 63 2.27 -6.05 -21.84
C THR A 63 3.12 -7.13 -21.15
N ILE A 64 4.04 -7.78 -21.87
CA ILE A 64 4.92 -8.83 -21.28
C ILE A 64 5.94 -8.27 -20.29
N THR A 65 6.30 -6.99 -20.40
CA THR A 65 7.26 -6.35 -19.49
C THR A 65 6.59 -5.75 -18.25
N GLN A 66 5.27 -5.82 -18.11
CA GLN A 66 4.52 -5.28 -16.96
C GLN A 66 4.21 -6.36 -15.91
N PHE A 67 4.67 -6.12 -14.69
CA PHE A 67 4.48 -7.03 -13.56
C PHE A 67 3.00 -7.30 -13.25
N HIS A 68 2.20 -6.27 -13.00
CA HIS A 68 0.88 -6.46 -12.38
C HIS A 68 -0.07 -7.26 -13.28
N PHE A 69 -0.13 -6.96 -14.58
CA PHE A 69 -1.00 -7.70 -15.49
C PHE A 69 -0.60 -9.19 -15.54
N MET A 70 0.70 -9.48 -15.68
CA MET A 70 1.24 -10.86 -15.72
C MET A 70 1.09 -11.60 -14.39
N PHE A 71 1.26 -10.90 -13.27
CA PHE A 71 1.12 -11.44 -11.93
C PHE A 71 -0.32 -11.86 -11.61
N TYR A 72 -1.30 -11.07 -12.06
CA TYR A 72 -2.70 -11.28 -11.75
C TYR A 72 -3.42 -12.22 -12.71
N MET A 73 -3.06 -12.25 -14.00
CA MET A 73 -3.80 -13.02 -15.03
C MET A 73 -3.93 -14.53 -14.78
N SER A 74 -3.12 -15.11 -13.89
CA SER A 74 -3.16 -16.53 -13.53
C SER A 74 -3.84 -16.81 -12.19
N ARG A 75 -4.34 -15.79 -11.48
CA ARG A 75 -4.85 -15.92 -10.11
C ARG A 75 -6.37 -16.03 -10.10
N PRO A 76 -6.96 -16.97 -9.33
CA PRO A 76 -8.40 -17.19 -9.27
C PRO A 76 -9.09 -16.12 -8.41
N LEU A 77 -9.00 -14.87 -8.83
CA LEU A 77 -9.69 -13.73 -8.23
C LEU A 77 -10.94 -13.43 -9.07
N PRO A 78 -12.05 -12.96 -8.47
CA PRO A 78 -13.26 -12.63 -9.22
C PRO A 78 -12.99 -11.68 -10.40
N ASN A 79 -12.09 -10.72 -10.22
CA ASN A 79 -11.73 -9.74 -11.25
C ASN A 79 -11.06 -10.39 -12.46
N ILE A 80 -10.28 -11.44 -12.22
CA ILE A 80 -9.56 -12.19 -13.27
C ILE A 80 -10.48 -13.17 -13.96
N MET A 81 -11.48 -13.71 -13.24
CA MET A 81 -12.56 -14.49 -13.86
C MET A 81 -13.43 -13.62 -14.79
N ALA A 82 -13.65 -12.35 -14.43
CA ALA A 82 -14.37 -11.39 -15.28
C ALA A 82 -13.53 -10.84 -16.45
N LEU A 83 -12.20 -10.72 -16.28
CA LEU A 83 -11.30 -10.08 -17.23
C LEU A 83 -11.40 -10.62 -18.68
N PRO A 84 -11.44 -11.95 -18.95
CA PRO A 84 -11.63 -12.47 -20.29
C PRO A 84 -12.91 -11.96 -20.97
N LEU A 85 -14.02 -11.92 -20.24
CA LEU A 85 -15.29 -11.42 -20.76
C LEU A 85 -15.23 -9.93 -21.06
N VAL A 86 -14.56 -9.14 -20.22
CA VAL A 86 -14.34 -7.71 -20.45
C VAL A 86 -13.48 -7.46 -21.70
N LEU A 87 -12.38 -8.22 -21.86
CA LEU A 87 -11.52 -8.11 -23.05
C LEU A 87 -12.25 -8.53 -24.33
N LEU A 88 -13.04 -9.61 -24.29
CA LEU A 88 -13.88 -10.02 -25.40
C LEU A 88 -14.97 -9.01 -25.70
N ALA A 89 -15.63 -8.43 -24.68
CA ALA A 89 -16.62 -7.38 -24.85
C ALA A 89 -16.02 -6.17 -25.56
N ILE A 90 -14.88 -5.66 -25.09
CA ILE A 90 -14.17 -4.55 -25.73
C ILE A 90 -13.79 -4.92 -27.18
N ASN A 91 -13.32 -6.15 -27.42
CA ASN A 91 -13.02 -6.63 -28.76
C ASN A 91 -14.28 -6.66 -29.68
N TYR A 92 -15.42 -7.11 -29.16
CA TYR A 92 -16.69 -7.12 -29.90
C TYR A 92 -17.24 -5.72 -30.14
N TRP A 93 -17.06 -4.80 -29.19
CA TRP A 93 -17.37 -3.39 -29.36
C TRP A 93 -16.52 -2.79 -30.48
N MET A 94 -15.20 -3.05 -30.48
CA MET A 94 -14.31 -2.63 -31.55
C MET A 94 -14.73 -3.23 -32.89
N THR A 95 -15.01 -4.53 -32.98
CA THR A 95 -15.38 -5.22 -34.23
C THR A 95 -16.83 -4.98 -34.69
N ARG A 96 -17.62 -4.19 -33.95
CA ARG A 96 -19.04 -3.84 -34.23
C ARG A 96 -20.02 -5.00 -34.11
N SER A 97 -19.69 -6.01 -33.33
CA SER A 97 -20.58 -7.13 -33.01
C SER A 97 -21.42 -6.83 -31.77
N ILE A 98 -22.46 -5.99 -31.94
CA ILE A 98 -23.26 -5.47 -30.82
C ILE A 98 -23.91 -6.55 -29.94
N LYS A 99 -24.42 -7.63 -30.54
CA LYS A 99 -25.08 -8.71 -29.79
C LYS A 99 -24.10 -9.39 -28.82
N LEU A 100 -22.92 -9.74 -29.33
CA LEU A 100 -21.87 -10.37 -28.52
C LEU A 100 -21.30 -9.41 -27.49
N PHE A 101 -21.14 -8.12 -27.82
CA PHE A 101 -20.77 -7.09 -26.84
C PHE A 101 -21.75 -7.04 -25.67
N LEU A 102 -23.06 -7.01 -25.94
CA LEU A 102 -24.08 -6.94 -24.89
C LEU A 102 -24.12 -8.21 -24.03
N VAL A 103 -24.03 -9.39 -24.65
CA VAL A 103 -24.05 -10.67 -23.91
C VAL A 103 -22.78 -10.82 -23.05
N CYS A 104 -21.59 -10.55 -23.60
CA CYS A 104 -20.34 -10.63 -22.83
C CYS A 104 -20.29 -9.57 -21.71
N SER A 105 -20.79 -8.36 -21.97
CA SER A 105 -20.87 -7.30 -20.96
C SER A 105 -21.86 -7.67 -19.85
N GLY A 106 -23.04 -8.16 -20.22
CA GLY A 106 -24.03 -8.65 -19.27
C GLY A 106 -23.47 -9.78 -18.42
N ALA A 107 -22.77 -10.75 -19.01
CA ALA A 107 -22.16 -11.84 -18.27
C ALA A 107 -21.08 -11.35 -17.29
N ALA A 108 -20.24 -10.39 -17.70
CA ALA A 108 -19.23 -9.81 -16.81
C ALA A 108 -19.86 -9.05 -15.63
N ILE A 109 -20.94 -8.29 -15.88
CA ILE A 109 -21.60 -7.43 -14.89
C ILE A 109 -22.49 -8.24 -13.93
N ILE A 110 -23.33 -9.13 -14.46
CA ILE A 110 -24.40 -9.80 -13.70
C ILE A 110 -23.87 -10.99 -12.91
N ILE A 111 -22.92 -11.76 -13.50
CA ILE A 111 -22.39 -12.98 -12.89
C ILE A 111 -21.19 -12.67 -11.98
N PHE A 112 -20.29 -11.80 -12.44
CA PHE A 112 -19.01 -11.63 -11.76
C PHE A 112 -18.89 -10.36 -10.95
N ARG A 113 -19.11 -9.19 -11.56
CA ARG A 113 -18.75 -7.89 -10.95
C ARG A 113 -19.63 -6.75 -11.46
N ALA A 114 -20.58 -6.32 -10.63
CA ALA A 114 -21.53 -5.26 -10.96
C ALA A 114 -20.85 -3.91 -11.30
N GLU A 115 -19.68 -3.61 -10.71
CA GLU A 115 -19.01 -2.34 -10.96
C GLU A 115 -18.52 -2.15 -12.41
N LEU A 116 -18.42 -3.24 -13.17
CA LEU A 116 -18.05 -3.19 -14.59
C LEU A 116 -19.09 -2.47 -15.45
N ALA A 117 -20.30 -2.27 -14.92
CA ALA A 117 -21.29 -1.39 -15.51
C ALA A 117 -20.73 0.03 -15.71
N MET A 118 -19.83 0.51 -14.86
CA MET A 118 -19.18 1.82 -15.04
C MET A 118 -18.27 1.85 -16.28
N LEU A 119 -17.50 0.79 -16.57
CA LEU A 119 -16.62 0.77 -17.75
C LEU A 119 -17.39 0.42 -19.03
N LEU A 120 -18.11 -0.72 -19.02
CA LEU A 120 -18.81 -1.24 -20.19
C LEU A 120 -20.06 -0.42 -20.52
N GLY A 121 -20.72 0.14 -19.51
CA GLY A 121 -21.80 1.09 -19.69
C GLY A 121 -21.35 2.39 -20.36
N LEU A 122 -20.13 2.89 -20.09
CA LEU A 122 -19.57 4.04 -20.80
C LEU A 122 -19.37 3.75 -22.29
N TYR A 123 -18.93 2.54 -22.67
CA TYR A 123 -18.83 2.14 -24.08
C TYR A 123 -20.19 2.03 -24.77
N LEU A 124 -21.19 1.48 -24.08
CA LEU A 124 -22.56 1.42 -24.58
C LEU A 124 -23.15 2.82 -24.74
N LEU A 125 -22.97 3.68 -23.74
CA LEU A 125 -23.41 5.07 -23.76
C LEU A 125 -22.75 5.84 -24.89
N TYR A 126 -21.45 5.63 -25.12
CA TYR A 126 -20.74 6.21 -26.25
C TYR A 126 -21.39 5.82 -27.59
N ASP A 127 -21.68 4.54 -27.82
CA ASP A 127 -22.31 4.10 -29.07
C ASP A 127 -23.77 4.58 -29.21
N LEU A 128 -24.52 4.74 -28.11
CA LEU A 128 -25.86 5.33 -28.10
C LEU A 128 -25.82 6.84 -28.41
N TYR A 129 -24.91 7.58 -27.78
CA TYR A 129 -24.75 9.03 -27.96
C TYR A 129 -24.41 9.39 -29.41
N TYR A 130 -23.46 8.66 -30.00
CA TYR A 130 -23.10 8.83 -31.41
C TYR A 130 -24.06 8.12 -32.38
N LYS A 131 -25.22 7.65 -31.90
CA LYS A 131 -26.27 6.98 -32.69
C LYS A 131 -25.76 5.81 -33.55
N ARG A 132 -24.71 5.12 -33.09
CA ARG A 132 -24.15 3.93 -33.76
C ARG A 132 -25.01 2.70 -33.53
N VAL A 133 -25.81 2.70 -32.47
CA VAL A 133 -26.76 1.64 -32.12
C VAL A 133 -28.08 2.29 -31.70
N LYS A 134 -29.20 1.69 -32.13
CA LYS A 134 -30.54 2.11 -31.68
C LYS A 134 -30.85 1.51 -30.31
N LEU A 135 -31.46 2.29 -29.43
CA LEU A 135 -31.86 1.85 -28.09
C LEU A 135 -32.75 0.60 -28.14
N GLU A 136 -33.67 0.53 -29.10
CA GLU A 136 -34.54 -0.62 -29.31
C GLU A 136 -33.76 -1.93 -29.51
N THR A 137 -32.71 -1.91 -30.32
CA THR A 137 -31.85 -3.07 -30.56
C THR A 137 -31.13 -3.49 -29.29
N VAL A 138 -30.69 -2.51 -28.48
CA VAL A 138 -30.05 -2.79 -27.19
C VAL A 138 -31.02 -3.47 -26.25
N LEU A 139 -32.22 -2.94 -26.07
CA LEU A 139 -33.23 -3.50 -25.17
C LEU A 139 -33.67 -4.91 -25.60
N LYS A 140 -33.89 -5.13 -26.90
CA LYS A 140 -34.26 -6.44 -27.47
C LYS A 140 -33.24 -7.54 -27.21
N VAL A 141 -31.96 -7.19 -26.99
CA VAL A 141 -30.89 -8.18 -26.72
C VAL A 141 -30.57 -8.21 -25.23
N ALA A 142 -30.44 -7.05 -24.59
CA ALA A 142 -30.00 -6.92 -23.21
C ALA A 142 -31.03 -7.46 -22.21
N ILE A 143 -32.34 -7.25 -22.44
CA ILE A 143 -33.38 -7.76 -21.54
C ILE A 143 -33.41 -9.30 -21.51
N PRO A 144 -33.58 -10.01 -22.65
CA PRO A 144 -33.60 -11.47 -22.62
C PRO A 144 -32.27 -12.07 -22.17
N ALA A 145 -31.13 -11.50 -22.60
CA ALA A 145 -29.83 -11.96 -22.13
C ALA A 145 -29.67 -11.74 -20.62
N GLY A 146 -30.10 -10.59 -20.09
CA GLY A 146 -30.05 -10.27 -18.67
C GLY A 146 -30.88 -11.23 -17.83
N ILE A 147 -32.13 -11.52 -18.23
CA ILE A 147 -33.00 -12.49 -17.55
C ILE A 147 -32.34 -13.87 -17.52
N LEU A 148 -31.80 -14.34 -18.65
CA LEU A 148 -31.13 -15.64 -18.73
C LEU A 148 -29.87 -15.70 -17.85
N LEU A 149 -29.08 -14.62 -17.81
CA LEU A 149 -27.86 -14.55 -16.99
C LEU A 149 -28.18 -14.47 -15.50
N VAL A 150 -29.22 -13.73 -15.10
CA VAL A 150 -29.72 -13.70 -13.71
C VAL A 150 -30.23 -15.09 -13.32
N ALA A 151 -31.06 -15.72 -14.15
CA ALA A 151 -31.54 -17.07 -13.89
C ALA A 151 -30.38 -18.07 -13.73
N LEU A 152 -29.36 -17.97 -14.58
CA LEU A 152 -28.15 -18.80 -14.50
C LEU A 152 -27.39 -18.58 -13.19
N THR A 153 -27.07 -17.34 -12.84
CA THR A 153 -26.29 -17.02 -11.62
C THR A 153 -27.06 -17.44 -10.37
N VAL A 154 -28.35 -17.08 -10.29
CA VAL A 154 -29.19 -17.45 -9.15
C VAL A 154 -29.29 -18.96 -9.00
N THR A 155 -29.51 -19.71 -10.09
CA THR A 155 -29.64 -21.17 -10.01
C THR A 155 -28.34 -21.83 -9.55
N VAL A 156 -27.21 -21.47 -10.17
CA VAL A 156 -25.90 -22.07 -9.87
C VAL A 156 -25.42 -21.69 -8.48
N ASP A 157 -25.47 -20.40 -8.14
CA ASP A 157 -24.97 -19.91 -6.87
C ASP A 157 -25.87 -20.37 -5.72
N SER A 158 -27.19 -20.43 -5.91
CA SER A 158 -28.10 -20.93 -4.86
C SER A 158 -27.88 -22.40 -4.56
N PHE A 159 -27.54 -23.20 -5.57
CA PHE A 159 -27.16 -24.59 -5.39
C PHE A 159 -25.85 -24.72 -4.59
N LEU A 160 -24.82 -23.93 -4.92
CA LEU A 160 -23.53 -23.96 -4.23
C LEU A 160 -23.61 -23.43 -2.78
N TRP A 161 -24.39 -22.38 -2.55
CA TRP A 161 -24.57 -21.75 -1.24
C TRP A 161 -25.66 -22.40 -0.38
N ARG A 162 -26.42 -23.35 -0.93
CA ARG A 162 -27.54 -24.03 -0.27
C ARG A 162 -28.62 -23.07 0.25
N ARG A 163 -28.75 -21.88 -0.36
CA ARG A 163 -29.78 -20.87 -0.07
C ARG A 163 -30.07 -20.06 -1.33
N LEU A 164 -31.28 -19.54 -1.50
CA LEU A 164 -31.58 -18.65 -2.62
C LEU A 164 -30.73 -17.38 -2.52
N LEU A 165 -29.91 -17.12 -3.54
CA LEU A 165 -28.91 -16.06 -3.53
C LEU A 165 -28.64 -15.54 -4.94
N TRP A 166 -28.60 -14.21 -5.07
CA TRP A 166 -27.90 -13.54 -6.17
C TRP A 166 -26.67 -12.83 -5.59
N PRO A 167 -25.45 -13.39 -5.77
CA PRO A 167 -24.26 -12.87 -5.07
C PRO A 167 -23.99 -11.40 -5.37
N GLU A 168 -24.02 -11.01 -6.64
CA GLU A 168 -23.72 -9.63 -7.03
C GLU A 168 -24.76 -8.62 -6.52
N ALA A 169 -26.03 -9.01 -6.37
CA ALA A 169 -27.03 -8.13 -5.77
C ALA A 169 -26.80 -7.93 -4.26
N GLU A 170 -26.43 -8.99 -3.51
CA GLU A 170 -26.07 -8.84 -2.10
C GLU A 170 -24.79 -8.00 -1.92
N VAL A 171 -23.78 -8.22 -2.76
CA VAL A 171 -22.53 -7.44 -2.74
C VAL A 171 -22.79 -5.97 -3.08
N PHE A 172 -23.65 -5.70 -4.06
CA PHE A 172 -24.07 -4.34 -4.40
C PHE A 172 -24.83 -3.69 -3.23
N TRP A 173 -25.76 -4.41 -2.60
CA TRP A 173 -26.49 -3.94 -1.43
C TRP A 173 -25.55 -3.61 -0.27
N PHE A 174 -24.64 -4.52 0.06
CA PHE A 174 -23.66 -4.35 1.14
C PHE A 174 -22.69 -3.19 0.90
N ASN A 175 -22.13 -3.08 -0.30
CA ASN A 175 -21.09 -2.08 -0.55
C ASN A 175 -21.63 -0.70 -0.92
N THR A 176 -22.69 -0.64 -1.73
CA THR A 176 -23.20 0.61 -2.28
C THR A 176 -24.30 1.21 -1.42
N ILE A 177 -25.19 0.39 -0.86
CA ILE A 177 -26.35 0.89 -0.10
C ILE A 177 -26.03 1.01 1.39
N LEU A 178 -25.40 -0.02 1.96
CA LEU A 178 -24.96 0.00 3.37
C LEU A 178 -23.64 0.77 3.59
N ASN A 179 -22.94 1.15 2.51
CA ASN A 179 -21.67 1.89 2.51
C ASN A 179 -20.57 1.28 3.39
N LYS A 180 -20.59 -0.05 3.57
CA LYS A 180 -19.64 -0.80 4.41
C LYS A 180 -18.27 -1.01 3.77
N SER A 181 -18.09 -0.54 2.54
CA SER A 181 -16.80 -0.65 1.84
C SER A 181 -15.65 0.06 2.57
N SER A 182 -15.92 1.07 3.39
CA SER A 182 -14.89 1.80 4.17
C SER A 182 -14.24 0.97 5.28
N GLU A 183 -14.87 -0.09 5.76
CA GLU A 183 -14.35 -0.96 6.84
C GLU A 183 -13.08 -1.71 6.41
N TYR A 184 -12.86 -1.88 5.11
CA TYR A 184 -11.67 -2.51 4.53
C TYR A 184 -10.52 -1.51 4.30
N GLY A 185 -10.57 -0.34 4.94
CA GLY A 185 -9.58 0.72 4.83
C GLY A 185 -9.89 1.70 3.70
N THR A 186 -9.49 2.96 3.91
CA THR A 186 -9.76 4.06 2.98
C THR A 186 -8.47 4.64 2.41
N SER A 187 -8.55 5.17 1.19
CA SER A 187 -7.43 5.82 0.54
C SER A 187 -7.85 7.08 -0.22
N PRO A 188 -6.96 8.07 -0.40
CA PRO A 188 -7.29 9.33 -1.06
C PRO A 188 -7.84 9.15 -2.48
N PHE A 189 -8.62 10.12 -2.97
CA PHE A 189 -9.21 10.11 -4.31
C PHE A 189 -8.18 9.83 -5.43
N LEU A 190 -7.02 10.48 -5.38
CA LEU A 190 -5.99 10.37 -6.41
C LEU A 190 -5.10 9.12 -6.30
N TRP A 191 -5.37 8.21 -5.37
CA TRP A 191 -4.53 7.03 -5.11
C TRP A 191 -4.29 6.17 -6.35
N TYR A 192 -5.31 6.00 -7.21
CA TYR A 192 -5.12 5.28 -8.46
C TYR A 192 -4.12 5.95 -9.40
N ILE A 193 -4.06 7.29 -9.41
CA ILE A 193 -3.21 8.07 -10.32
C ILE A 193 -1.76 8.12 -9.85
N TYR A 194 -1.51 8.45 -8.58
CA TYR A 194 -0.13 8.59 -8.09
C TYR A 194 0.48 7.26 -7.62
N SER A 195 -0.33 6.24 -7.31
CA SER A 195 0.15 4.98 -6.72
C SER A 195 -0.15 3.75 -7.58
N ALA A 196 -1.42 3.52 -7.95
CA ALA A 196 -1.78 2.25 -8.60
C ALA A 196 -1.32 2.17 -10.05
N LEU A 197 -1.63 3.17 -10.88
CA LEU A 197 -1.29 3.19 -12.31
C LEU A 197 0.23 3.20 -12.54
N PRO A 198 1.05 4.00 -11.83
CA PRO A 198 2.50 3.96 -12.00
C PRO A 198 3.10 2.59 -11.64
N ARG A 199 2.60 1.94 -10.57
CA ARG A 199 3.02 0.58 -10.21
C ARG A 199 2.57 -0.45 -11.24
N ALA A 200 1.34 -0.35 -11.73
CA ALA A 200 0.75 -1.29 -12.67
C ALA A 200 1.43 -1.26 -14.05
N MET A 201 1.64 -0.07 -14.59
CA MET A 201 2.12 0.14 -15.96
C MET A 201 3.63 0.38 -16.05
N GLY A 202 4.30 0.64 -14.92
CA GLY A 202 5.70 1.01 -14.89
C GLY A 202 5.97 2.30 -15.67
N LEU A 203 7.07 2.33 -16.40
CA LEU A 203 7.48 3.46 -17.23
C LEU A 203 6.56 3.70 -18.44
N SER A 204 5.75 2.71 -18.82
CA SER A 204 4.84 2.84 -19.97
C SER A 204 3.74 3.88 -19.74
N ILE A 205 3.43 4.23 -18.49
CA ILE A 205 2.43 5.27 -18.18
C ILE A 205 2.79 6.63 -18.79
N LEU A 206 4.08 6.95 -18.90
CA LEU A 206 4.57 8.22 -19.44
C LEU A 206 4.21 8.39 -20.93
N PHE A 207 4.01 7.29 -21.65
CA PHE A 207 3.64 7.30 -23.07
C PHE A 207 2.12 7.40 -23.29
N VAL A 208 1.28 7.19 -22.27
CA VAL A 208 -0.18 7.19 -22.41
C VAL A 208 -0.72 8.57 -22.85
N PRO A 209 -0.35 9.70 -22.22
CA PRO A 209 -0.82 11.02 -22.66
C PRO A 209 -0.36 11.36 -24.08
N PHE A 210 0.89 11.00 -24.41
CA PHE A 210 1.42 11.23 -25.76
C PHE A 210 0.69 10.38 -26.81
N GLY A 211 0.34 9.14 -26.48
CA GLY A 211 -0.44 8.25 -27.35
C GLY A 211 -1.81 8.82 -27.65
N LEU A 212 -2.51 9.35 -26.64
CA LEU A 212 -3.80 10.02 -26.79
C LEU A 212 -3.72 11.30 -27.61
N TYR A 213 -2.63 12.05 -27.46
CA TYR A 213 -2.40 13.26 -28.24
C TYR A 213 -2.19 12.93 -29.73
N VAL A 214 -1.27 12.01 -30.02
CA VAL A 214 -0.84 11.66 -31.38
C VAL A 214 -1.91 10.87 -32.15
N GLU A 215 -2.52 9.88 -31.52
CA GLU A 215 -3.44 8.96 -32.19
C GLU A 215 -4.88 9.25 -31.77
N THR A 216 -5.59 10.00 -32.60
CA THR A 216 -6.99 10.38 -32.31
C THR A 216 -7.95 9.20 -32.36
N ARG A 217 -7.64 8.15 -33.16
CA ARG A 217 -8.50 6.97 -33.35
C ARG A 217 -8.70 6.18 -32.06
N ILE A 218 -7.69 6.15 -31.18
CA ILE A 218 -7.75 5.40 -29.92
C ILE A 218 -8.46 6.16 -28.79
N ARG A 219 -8.77 7.45 -28.95
CA ARG A 219 -9.42 8.26 -27.91
C ARG A 219 -10.78 7.68 -27.50
N SER A 220 -11.54 7.18 -28.47
CA SER A 220 -12.83 6.50 -28.22
C SER A 220 -12.70 5.22 -27.39
N LEU A 221 -11.53 4.59 -27.38
CA LEU A 221 -11.23 3.41 -26.58
C LEU A 221 -10.70 3.79 -25.18
N VAL A 222 -9.79 4.76 -25.11
CA VAL A 222 -9.02 5.02 -23.89
C VAL A 222 -9.70 6.03 -22.96
N ILE A 223 -10.47 7.00 -23.49
CA ILE A 223 -11.17 7.99 -22.65
C ILE A 223 -12.16 7.32 -21.69
N PRO A 224 -13.03 6.37 -22.10
CA PRO A 224 -13.88 5.64 -21.17
C PRO A 224 -13.10 4.95 -20.04
N ALA A 225 -11.89 4.45 -20.32
CA ALA A 225 -11.03 3.84 -19.31
C ALA A 225 -10.50 4.87 -18.29
N ILE A 226 -10.16 6.08 -18.73
CA ILE A 226 -9.78 7.19 -17.83
C ILE A 226 -10.97 7.58 -16.95
N VAL A 227 -12.14 7.77 -17.56
CA VAL A 227 -13.36 8.13 -16.83
C VAL A 227 -13.72 7.05 -15.83
N PHE A 228 -13.61 5.76 -16.19
CA PHE A 228 -13.81 4.65 -15.25
C PHE A 228 -12.87 4.73 -14.05
N VAL A 229 -11.57 4.99 -14.24
CA VAL A 229 -10.63 5.16 -13.11
C VAL A 229 -11.03 6.33 -12.21
N LEU A 230 -11.46 7.46 -12.79
CA LEU A 230 -11.91 8.64 -12.04
C LEU A 230 -13.21 8.39 -11.26
N LEU A 231 -14.17 7.67 -11.87
CA LEU A 231 -15.40 7.27 -11.19
C LEU A 231 -15.09 6.30 -10.04
N PHE A 232 -14.24 5.30 -10.28
CA PHE A 232 -13.84 4.34 -9.26
C PHE A 232 -12.99 4.97 -8.15
N SER A 233 -12.30 6.07 -8.43
CA SER A 233 -11.57 6.88 -7.46
C SER A 233 -12.46 7.52 -6.39
N THR A 234 -13.77 7.66 -6.64
CA THR A 234 -14.72 8.20 -5.64
C THR A 234 -14.99 7.23 -4.49
N LEU A 235 -14.80 5.93 -4.72
CA LEU A 235 -15.03 4.90 -3.70
C LEU A 235 -13.95 4.96 -2.61
N PRO A 236 -14.31 4.83 -1.32
CA PRO A 236 -13.38 5.00 -0.21
C PRO A 236 -12.29 3.92 -0.22
N HIS A 237 -12.70 2.66 -0.39
CA HIS A 237 -11.81 1.52 -0.50
C HIS A 237 -11.30 1.34 -1.93
N LYS A 238 -9.99 1.14 -2.07
CA LYS A 238 -9.32 1.07 -3.36
C LYS A 238 -8.29 -0.05 -3.36
N GLU A 239 -8.26 -0.77 -4.47
CA GLU A 239 -7.29 -1.83 -4.71
C GLU A 239 -6.91 -1.84 -6.19
N LEU A 240 -5.65 -2.12 -6.47
CA LEU A 240 -5.13 -2.13 -7.84
C LEU A 240 -5.88 -3.13 -8.73
N ARG A 241 -6.33 -4.27 -8.18
CA ARG A 241 -7.06 -5.29 -8.93
C ARG A 241 -8.42 -4.80 -9.46
N PHE A 242 -9.05 -3.80 -8.84
CA PHE A 242 -10.36 -3.31 -9.30
C PHE A 242 -10.28 -2.58 -10.65
N ILE A 243 -9.14 -1.98 -10.96
CA ILE A 243 -8.93 -1.27 -12.22
C ILE A 243 -8.20 -2.11 -13.28
N ILE A 244 -7.91 -3.40 -13.04
CA ILE A 244 -7.04 -4.19 -13.93
C ILE A 244 -7.48 -4.22 -15.40
N TYR A 245 -8.79 -4.07 -15.64
CA TYR A 245 -9.41 -4.07 -16.96
C TYR A 245 -8.92 -2.93 -17.87
N VAL A 246 -8.42 -1.83 -17.29
CA VAL A 246 -7.93 -0.67 -18.07
C VAL A 246 -6.50 -0.81 -18.54
N PHE A 247 -5.69 -1.70 -17.94
CA PHE A 247 -4.27 -1.80 -18.30
C PHE A 247 -4.08 -2.20 -19.77
N PRO A 248 -4.81 -3.20 -20.30
CA PRO A 248 -4.75 -3.53 -21.73
C PRO A 248 -5.20 -2.38 -22.63
N LEU A 249 -6.01 -1.43 -22.15
CA LEU A 249 -6.46 -0.26 -22.91
C LEU A 249 -5.40 0.84 -22.93
N PHE A 250 -4.82 1.16 -21.77
CA PHE A 250 -3.73 2.12 -21.68
C PHE A 250 -2.47 1.64 -22.39
N ASN A 251 -2.21 0.34 -22.43
CA ASN A 251 -1.13 -0.25 -23.21
C ASN A 251 -1.30 0.01 -24.72
N VAL A 252 -2.52 0.12 -25.24
CA VAL A 252 -2.74 0.53 -26.65
C VAL A 252 -2.25 1.96 -26.87
N ALA A 253 -2.56 2.88 -25.95
CA ALA A 253 -2.09 4.26 -26.04
C ALA A 253 -0.56 4.35 -25.99
N ALA A 254 0.06 3.66 -25.03
CA ALA A 254 1.52 3.59 -24.94
C ALA A 254 2.14 2.98 -26.20
N ALA A 255 1.57 1.92 -26.76
CA ALA A 255 2.05 1.28 -27.98
C ALA A 255 1.98 2.22 -29.21
N CYS A 256 0.89 2.99 -29.36
CA CYS A 256 0.77 3.99 -30.42
C CYS A 256 1.84 5.09 -30.30
N ALA A 257 2.10 5.57 -29.09
CA ALA A 257 3.16 6.53 -28.79
C ALA A 257 4.55 5.98 -29.17
N CYS A 258 4.92 4.80 -28.67
CA CYS A 258 6.19 4.17 -28.97
C CYS A 258 6.37 3.92 -30.48
N ASN A 259 5.32 3.45 -31.16
CA ASN A 259 5.35 3.25 -32.60
C ASN A 259 5.60 4.55 -33.37
N ARG A 260 4.93 5.65 -33.00
CA ARG A 260 5.13 6.95 -33.65
C ARG A 260 6.57 7.44 -33.50
N ILE A 261 7.11 7.33 -32.28
CA ILE A 261 8.49 7.71 -31.96
C ILE A 261 9.46 6.86 -32.79
N TRP A 262 9.24 5.54 -32.85
CA TRP A 262 10.09 4.60 -33.57
C TRP A 262 10.15 4.86 -35.09
N ILE A 263 9.00 5.16 -35.71
CA ILE A 263 8.93 5.46 -37.15
C ILE A 263 9.68 6.76 -37.48
N ASN A 264 9.61 7.76 -36.59
CA ASN A 264 10.25 9.06 -36.81
C ASN A 264 11.72 9.13 -36.37
N ARG A 265 12.32 8.01 -35.91
CA ARG A 265 13.66 7.98 -35.30
C ARG A 265 14.80 8.55 -36.16
N GLN A 266 14.67 8.49 -37.48
CA GLN A 266 15.71 8.97 -38.41
C GLN A 266 15.55 10.44 -38.81
N LYS A 267 14.48 11.13 -38.38
CA LYS A 267 14.21 12.51 -38.82
C LYS A 267 15.05 13.55 -38.09
N THR A 268 15.27 13.37 -36.78
CA THR A 268 16.00 14.32 -35.93
C THR A 268 16.76 13.58 -34.83
N ILE A 269 17.82 14.19 -34.31
CA ILE A 269 18.59 13.65 -33.17
C ILE A 269 17.70 13.49 -31.94
N ILE A 270 16.76 14.42 -31.71
CA ILE A 270 15.77 14.33 -30.62
C ILE A 270 14.88 13.09 -30.79
N ASN A 271 14.37 12.83 -32.00
CA ASN A 271 13.56 11.63 -32.25
C ASN A 271 14.37 10.35 -32.12
N LYS A 272 15.66 10.37 -32.48
CA LYS A 272 16.58 9.26 -32.25
C LYS A 272 16.77 9.00 -30.75
N CYS A 273 16.98 10.04 -29.95
CA CYS A 273 17.04 9.96 -28.49
C CYS A 273 15.73 9.42 -27.90
N MET A 274 14.58 9.95 -28.32
CA MET A 274 13.26 9.46 -27.89
C MET A 274 13.02 7.99 -28.26
N ALA A 275 13.55 7.52 -29.39
CA ALA A 275 13.48 6.11 -29.76
C ALA A 275 14.33 5.22 -28.84
N PHE A 276 15.51 5.70 -28.41
CA PHE A 276 16.28 5.03 -27.35
C PHE A 276 15.55 5.03 -26.02
N VAL A 277 14.88 6.13 -25.64
CA VAL A 277 14.01 6.16 -24.44
C VAL A 277 12.86 5.17 -24.56
N ALA A 278 12.22 5.07 -25.73
CA ALA A 278 11.16 4.10 -25.99
C ALA A 278 11.66 2.64 -25.98
N MET A 279 12.93 2.35 -26.28
CA MET A 279 13.48 1.01 -26.08
C MET A 279 13.88 0.79 -24.61
N GLY A 280 14.55 1.77 -24.02
CA GLY A 280 15.01 1.76 -22.63
C GLY A 280 13.87 1.60 -21.63
N HIS A 281 12.67 2.12 -21.92
CA HIS A 281 11.51 1.92 -21.05
C HIS A 281 11.09 0.45 -20.93
N LEU A 282 11.26 -0.38 -21.99
CA LEU A 282 10.97 -1.81 -21.92
C LEU A 282 11.96 -2.52 -20.99
N LEU A 283 13.24 -2.15 -21.07
CA LEU A 283 14.28 -2.65 -20.17
C LEU A 283 14.02 -2.21 -18.72
N GLY A 284 13.65 -0.94 -18.52
CA GLY A 284 13.28 -0.42 -17.20
C GLY A 284 12.03 -1.09 -16.64
N ASN A 285 11.03 -1.39 -17.46
CA ASN A 285 9.88 -2.18 -17.07
C ASN A 285 10.26 -3.62 -16.69
N ALA A 286 11.14 -4.26 -17.45
CA ALA A 286 11.64 -5.61 -17.14
C ALA A 286 12.39 -5.62 -15.79
N PHE A 287 13.24 -4.62 -15.53
CA PHE A 287 13.92 -4.45 -14.25
C PHE A 287 12.93 -4.23 -13.11
N LEU A 288 11.96 -3.31 -13.28
CA LEU A 288 10.90 -3.07 -12.30
C LEU A 288 10.08 -4.35 -12.04
N THR A 289 9.81 -5.13 -13.08
CA THR A 289 9.08 -6.39 -12.98
C THR A 289 9.86 -7.44 -12.21
N MET A 290 11.16 -7.58 -12.45
CA MET A 290 12.02 -8.46 -11.67
C MET A 290 12.06 -8.03 -10.20
N PHE A 291 12.23 -6.73 -9.94
CA PHE A 291 12.23 -6.18 -8.58
C PHE A 291 10.92 -6.47 -7.85
N LEU A 292 9.77 -6.18 -8.47
CA LEU A 292 8.46 -6.44 -7.88
C LEU A 292 8.17 -7.94 -7.72
N LEU A 293 8.71 -8.79 -8.59
CA LEU A 293 8.60 -10.24 -8.47
C LEU A 293 9.33 -10.76 -7.23
N LEU A 294 10.56 -10.28 -6.97
CA LEU A 294 11.32 -10.63 -5.77
C LEU A 294 10.59 -10.18 -4.49
N VAL A 295 10.07 -8.95 -4.48
CA VAL A 295 9.29 -8.43 -3.34
C VAL A 295 7.97 -9.20 -3.17
N ALA A 296 7.29 -9.55 -4.26
CA ALA A 296 6.05 -10.30 -4.17
C ALA A 296 6.26 -11.75 -3.69
N GLY A 297 7.45 -12.33 -3.91
CA GLY A 297 7.80 -13.66 -3.40
C GLY A 297 7.79 -13.74 -1.88
N THR A 298 8.13 -12.66 -1.18
CA THR A 298 8.17 -12.60 0.29
C THR A 298 6.82 -12.27 0.94
N ASN A 299 5.77 -12.02 0.13
CA ASN A 299 4.42 -11.72 0.60
C ASN A 299 3.53 -12.97 0.78
N TYR A 300 4.11 -14.18 0.72
CA TYR A 300 3.37 -15.44 0.89
C TYR A 300 3.90 -16.33 2.04
N PRO A 301 4.06 -15.78 3.27
CA PRO A 301 4.55 -16.55 4.41
C PRO A 301 3.66 -17.76 4.74
N GLY A 302 2.33 -17.69 4.57
CA GLY A 302 1.44 -18.81 4.86
C GLY A 302 1.72 -20.04 3.99
N GLY A 303 1.98 -19.84 2.70
CA GLY A 303 2.38 -20.92 1.80
C GLY A 303 3.71 -21.58 2.20
N VAL A 304 4.65 -20.78 2.71
CA VAL A 304 5.92 -21.30 3.25
C VAL A 304 5.70 -22.04 4.57
N ALA A 305 4.88 -21.47 5.47
CA ALA A 305 4.57 -22.05 6.77
C ALA A 305 3.95 -23.44 6.65
N ILE A 306 2.94 -23.60 5.79
CA ILE A 306 2.32 -24.92 5.57
C ILE A 306 3.31 -25.92 4.95
N SER A 307 4.20 -25.47 4.05
CA SER A 307 5.21 -26.35 3.46
C SER A 307 6.25 -26.81 4.49
N ARG A 308 6.67 -25.92 5.41
CA ARG A 308 7.61 -26.27 6.49
C ARG A 308 6.94 -27.17 7.53
N PHE A 309 5.71 -26.86 7.90
CA PHE A 309 4.88 -27.70 8.77
C PHE A 309 4.79 -29.16 8.29
N HIS A 310 4.49 -29.39 7.00
CA HIS A 310 4.45 -30.77 6.47
C HIS A 310 5.78 -31.51 6.58
N ARG A 311 6.92 -30.79 6.56
CA ARG A 311 8.24 -31.40 6.76
C ARG A 311 8.50 -31.72 8.23
N LEU A 312 8.08 -30.85 9.13
CA LEU A 312 8.22 -31.03 10.58
C LEU A 312 7.38 -32.21 11.08
N ALA A 313 6.13 -32.31 10.62
CA ALA A 313 5.19 -33.35 11.04
C ALA A 313 5.21 -34.60 10.14
N ALA A 314 6.20 -34.77 9.25
CA ALA A 314 6.19 -35.80 8.19
C ALA A 314 6.07 -37.26 8.67
N GLY A 315 6.39 -37.54 9.95
CA GLY A 315 6.28 -38.87 10.57
C GLY A 315 5.04 -39.08 11.44
N GLU A 316 4.17 -38.08 11.58
CA GLU A 316 3.03 -38.12 12.50
C GLU A 316 1.72 -38.51 11.79
N THR A 317 0.90 -39.31 12.47
CA THR A 317 -0.42 -39.76 11.97
C THR A 317 -1.53 -39.13 12.80
N GLY A 318 -2.66 -38.79 12.15
CA GLY A 318 -3.80 -38.19 12.84
C GLY A 318 -3.59 -36.75 13.32
N VAL A 319 -2.70 -35.99 12.68
CA VAL A 319 -2.39 -34.61 13.07
C VAL A 319 -3.57 -33.68 12.81
N THR A 320 -3.84 -32.80 13.77
CA THR A 320 -4.83 -31.72 13.65
C THR A 320 -4.13 -30.37 13.68
N VAL A 321 -4.32 -29.57 12.63
CA VAL A 321 -3.69 -28.25 12.49
C VAL A 321 -4.73 -27.16 12.33
N HIS A 322 -4.58 -26.10 13.12
CA HIS A 322 -5.35 -24.87 12.96
C HIS A 322 -4.61 -23.87 12.05
N ILE A 323 -5.33 -23.31 11.09
CA ILE A 323 -4.83 -22.33 10.12
C ILE A 323 -5.49 -20.99 10.41
N ASP A 324 -4.72 -20.05 10.93
CA ASP A 324 -5.19 -18.69 11.20
C ASP A 324 -5.45 -17.91 9.90
N ASN A 325 -6.22 -16.83 10.01
CA ASN A 325 -6.66 -16.00 8.90
C ASN A 325 -5.48 -15.44 8.10
N LEU A 326 -4.43 -14.95 8.76
CA LEU A 326 -3.24 -14.43 8.07
C LEU A 326 -2.53 -15.53 7.25
N ALA A 327 -2.41 -16.73 7.80
CA ALA A 327 -1.81 -17.87 7.10
C ALA A 327 -2.66 -18.25 5.86
N ALA A 328 -3.98 -18.30 6.00
CA ALA A 328 -4.89 -18.55 4.89
C ALA A 328 -4.81 -17.47 3.80
N GLN A 329 -4.76 -16.19 4.17
CA GLN A 329 -4.67 -15.08 3.22
C GLN A 329 -3.32 -15.02 2.48
N SER A 330 -2.26 -15.50 3.13
CA SER A 330 -0.87 -15.41 2.64
C SER A 330 -0.33 -16.72 2.04
N GLY A 331 -1.20 -17.64 1.63
CA GLY A 331 -0.83 -18.71 0.70
C GLY A 331 -1.18 -20.14 1.12
N VAL A 332 -1.75 -20.37 2.30
CA VAL A 332 -2.33 -21.68 2.62
C VAL A 332 -3.60 -21.89 1.79
N SER A 333 -3.64 -22.99 1.04
CA SER A 333 -4.77 -23.31 0.15
C SER A 333 -5.23 -24.75 0.33
N ARG A 334 -6.38 -25.11 -0.23
CA ARG A 334 -6.80 -26.52 -0.25
C ARG A 334 -5.86 -27.41 -1.07
N PHE A 335 -5.07 -26.84 -1.98
CA PHE A 335 -4.06 -27.57 -2.74
C PHE A 335 -2.82 -27.89 -1.89
N SER A 336 -2.57 -27.17 -0.80
CA SER A 336 -1.47 -27.45 0.14
C SER A 336 -1.84 -28.46 1.23
N GLN A 337 -3.06 -29.01 1.22
CA GLN A 337 -3.47 -30.11 2.11
C GLN A 337 -3.07 -31.43 1.47
N ILE A 338 -1.83 -31.86 1.72
CA ILE A 338 -1.18 -32.98 1.02
C ILE A 338 -1.57 -34.33 1.65
N ASN A 339 -1.66 -34.38 2.98
CA ASN A 339 -1.98 -35.61 3.71
C ASN A 339 -3.49 -35.75 3.91
N SER A 340 -4.06 -36.87 3.47
CA SER A 340 -5.49 -37.17 3.65
C SER A 340 -5.87 -37.45 5.11
N ASP A 341 -4.92 -37.95 5.88
CA ASP A 341 -5.14 -38.44 7.25
C ASP A 341 -5.08 -37.32 8.29
N TRP A 342 -4.75 -36.09 7.86
CA TRP A 342 -4.63 -34.93 8.71
C TRP A 342 -5.87 -34.04 8.61
N ILE A 343 -6.22 -33.40 9.72
CA ILE A 343 -7.34 -32.46 9.79
C ILE A 343 -6.79 -31.05 9.74
N TYR A 344 -7.07 -30.35 8.63
CA TYR A 344 -6.73 -28.94 8.44
C TYR A 344 -7.97 -28.09 8.72
N SER A 345 -7.99 -27.39 9.86
CA SER A 345 -9.10 -26.54 10.25
C SER A 345 -8.78 -25.07 10.02
N LYS A 346 -9.68 -24.37 9.33
CA LYS A 346 -9.70 -22.90 9.21
C LYS A 346 -10.93 -22.35 9.93
N GLU A 347 -11.20 -22.86 11.12
CA GLU A 347 -12.31 -22.39 11.93
C GLU A 347 -12.09 -20.93 12.33
N GLU A 348 -13.02 -20.06 11.95
CA GLU A 348 -12.90 -18.63 12.22
C GLU A 348 -13.39 -18.30 13.64
N HIS A 349 -12.98 -17.15 14.17
CA HIS A 349 -13.37 -16.64 15.50
C HIS A 349 -12.84 -17.43 16.71
N LEU A 350 -11.77 -18.19 16.54
CA LEU A 350 -11.02 -18.74 17.67
C LEU A 350 -10.08 -17.68 18.23
N VAL A 351 -10.19 -17.42 19.53
CA VAL A 351 -9.37 -16.44 20.26
C VAL A 351 -8.37 -17.21 21.13
N PRO A 352 -7.13 -16.69 21.31
CA PRO A 352 -6.18 -17.21 22.30
C PRO A 352 -6.83 -17.38 23.67
N GLY A 353 -6.71 -18.57 24.26
CA GLY A 353 -7.34 -18.95 25.53
C GLY A 353 -8.66 -19.72 25.41
N ASN A 354 -9.18 -19.93 24.20
CA ASN A 354 -10.32 -20.83 23.98
C ASN A 354 -9.87 -22.30 24.05
N ASP A 355 -10.56 -23.11 24.84
CA ASP A 355 -10.32 -24.56 25.00
C ASP A 355 -10.21 -25.31 23.67
N ARG A 356 -10.96 -24.85 22.67
CA ARG A 356 -10.96 -25.47 21.35
C ARG A 356 -9.62 -25.36 20.63
N LEU A 357 -8.85 -24.31 20.91
CA LEU A 357 -7.53 -24.11 20.30
C LEU A 357 -6.50 -25.10 20.87
N HIS A 358 -6.66 -25.54 22.13
CA HIS A 358 -5.82 -26.56 22.77
C HIS A 358 -6.01 -27.96 22.20
N GLN A 359 -7.14 -28.21 21.52
CA GLN A 359 -7.42 -29.52 20.90
C GLN A 359 -6.59 -29.75 19.63
N PHE A 360 -6.06 -28.69 19.02
CA PHE A 360 -5.19 -28.81 17.86
C PHE A 360 -3.78 -29.23 18.28
N HIS A 361 -3.17 -30.12 17.51
CA HIS A 361 -1.77 -30.51 17.73
C HIS A 361 -0.81 -29.42 17.27
N TYR A 362 -1.18 -28.69 16.20
CA TYR A 362 -0.39 -27.61 15.66
C TYR A 362 -1.21 -26.36 15.36
N LEU A 363 -0.58 -25.20 15.49
CA LEU A 363 -1.14 -23.90 15.13
C LEU A 363 -0.23 -23.20 14.13
N LEU A 364 -0.83 -22.69 13.05
CA LEU A 364 -0.23 -21.70 12.16
C LEU A 364 -0.86 -20.35 12.46
N THR A 365 -0.26 -19.60 13.38
CA THR A 365 -0.83 -18.35 13.92
C THR A 365 -0.03 -17.11 13.51
N GLU A 366 -0.67 -15.95 13.45
CA GLU A 366 0.03 -14.67 13.27
C GLU A 366 1.10 -14.46 14.35
N ALA A 367 2.29 -14.06 13.91
CA ALA A 367 3.37 -13.71 14.81
C ALA A 367 3.13 -12.32 15.42
N ARG A 368 3.07 -12.29 16.75
CA ARG A 368 3.03 -11.06 17.56
C ARG A 368 4.23 -11.02 18.50
N ASP A 369 4.43 -9.88 19.16
CA ASP A 369 5.49 -9.75 20.16
C ASP A 369 5.33 -10.84 21.22
N LYS A 370 6.45 -11.46 21.63
CA LYS A 370 6.47 -12.56 22.60
C LYS A 370 5.78 -12.19 23.93
N TYR A 371 5.79 -10.90 24.27
CA TYR A 371 5.18 -10.35 25.48
C TYR A 371 3.71 -9.92 25.31
N SER A 372 3.15 -10.00 24.10
CA SER A 372 1.73 -9.72 23.89
C SER A 372 0.86 -10.74 24.63
N ASP A 373 -0.25 -10.30 25.18
CA ASP A 373 -1.10 -11.15 26.03
C ASP A 373 -1.62 -12.38 25.29
N GLU A 374 -1.98 -12.21 24.02
CA GLU A 374 -2.36 -13.31 23.13
C GLU A 374 -1.26 -14.36 22.99
N MET A 375 -0.01 -13.92 22.77
CA MET A 375 1.12 -14.84 22.64
C MET A 375 1.48 -15.49 23.98
N ARG A 376 1.33 -14.78 25.10
CA ARG A 376 1.50 -15.34 26.45
C ARG A 376 0.48 -16.46 26.70
N LEU A 377 -0.78 -16.28 26.32
CA LEU A 377 -1.84 -17.30 26.44
C LEU A 377 -1.54 -18.51 25.55
N LEU A 378 -1.16 -18.30 24.29
CA LEU A 378 -0.79 -19.39 23.38
C LEU A 378 0.44 -20.17 23.87
N SER A 379 1.45 -19.46 24.38
CA SER A 379 2.70 -20.04 24.89
C SER A 379 2.53 -20.90 26.15
N GLN A 380 1.36 -20.85 26.81
CA GLN A 380 1.05 -21.79 27.90
C GLN A 380 0.76 -23.19 27.39
N THR A 381 0.20 -23.29 26.18
CA THR A 381 -0.36 -24.55 25.65
C THR A 381 0.38 -25.07 24.44
N HIS A 382 1.04 -24.20 23.69
CA HIS A 382 1.82 -24.55 22.52
C HIS A 382 3.21 -23.92 22.57
N ASP A 383 4.21 -24.67 22.14
CA ASP A 383 5.58 -24.21 21.94
C ASP A 383 5.80 -23.75 20.51
N ILE A 384 6.58 -22.68 20.35
CA ILE A 384 6.98 -22.18 19.04
C ILE A 384 8.11 -23.07 18.51
N LEU A 385 7.85 -23.79 17.42
CA LEU A 385 8.85 -24.60 16.74
C LEU A 385 9.69 -23.76 15.78
N GLU A 386 9.02 -22.96 14.95
CA GLU A 386 9.65 -22.18 13.90
C GLU A 386 8.86 -20.90 13.60
N PHE A 387 9.54 -19.88 13.08
CA PHE A 387 8.91 -18.66 12.57
C PHE A 387 9.15 -18.51 11.07
N VAL A 388 8.15 -17.97 10.39
CA VAL A 388 8.22 -17.62 8.98
C VAL A 388 8.17 -16.11 8.84
N GLU A 389 9.18 -15.60 8.15
CA GLU A 389 9.31 -14.17 7.89
C GLU A 389 8.47 -13.72 6.70
N CYS A 390 8.02 -12.46 6.75
CA CYS A 390 7.39 -11.78 5.62
C CYS A 390 7.93 -10.38 5.43
N PHE A 391 7.60 -9.78 4.27
CA PHE A 391 8.00 -8.42 3.94
C PHE A 391 7.53 -7.41 5.00
N ASN A 392 8.44 -6.54 5.43
CA ASN A 392 8.14 -5.43 6.33
C ASN A 392 8.32 -4.08 5.63
N SER A 393 9.55 -3.79 5.17
CA SER A 393 9.87 -2.51 4.55
C SER A 393 11.06 -2.61 3.59
N ILE A 394 11.20 -1.60 2.73
CA ILE A 394 12.38 -1.45 1.88
C ILE A 394 13.33 -0.47 2.57
N GLY A 395 14.50 -0.96 2.99
CA GLY A 395 15.60 -0.15 3.51
C GLY A 395 16.58 0.25 2.41
N LEU A 396 17.30 1.35 2.62
CA LEU A 396 18.41 1.74 1.76
C LEU A 396 19.73 1.26 2.37
N GLN A 397 20.53 0.52 1.60
CA GLN A 397 21.88 0.10 2.00
C GLN A 397 22.91 0.78 1.11
N TYR A 398 23.46 1.89 1.59
CA TYR A 398 24.35 2.76 0.79
C TYR A 398 25.71 2.15 0.42
N LYS A 399 26.07 1.00 1.01
CA LYS A 399 27.35 0.29 0.77
C LYS A 399 27.27 -0.81 -0.31
N SER A 400 26.11 -1.02 -0.94
CA SER A 400 25.91 -2.10 -1.93
C SER A 400 25.60 -1.53 -3.32
N VAL A 401 26.03 -2.25 -4.37
CA VAL A 401 25.84 -1.87 -5.80
C VAL A 401 24.35 -1.68 -6.15
N LEU A 402 23.47 -2.44 -5.50
CA LEU A 402 22.03 -2.16 -5.45
C LEU A 402 21.68 -1.62 -4.04
N PRO A 403 21.34 -0.34 -3.89
CA PRO A 403 21.16 0.28 -2.57
C PRO A 403 19.83 -0.09 -1.90
N VAL A 404 19.25 -1.26 -2.19
CA VAL A 404 17.91 -1.66 -1.75
C VAL A 404 17.99 -2.95 -0.95
N LYS A 405 17.77 -2.88 0.37
CA LYS A 405 17.66 -4.04 1.27
C LYS A 405 16.19 -4.29 1.61
N ILE A 406 15.68 -5.47 1.30
CA ILE A 406 14.35 -5.89 1.74
C ILE A 406 14.47 -6.28 3.22
N LYS A 407 13.78 -5.56 4.11
CA LYS A 407 13.66 -5.91 5.52
C LYS A 407 12.46 -6.83 5.70
N THR A 408 12.70 -7.98 6.32
CA THR A 408 11.67 -8.93 6.71
C THR A 408 11.38 -8.85 8.21
N LYS A 409 10.23 -9.38 8.63
CA LYS A 409 9.85 -9.54 10.05
C LYS A 409 9.16 -10.89 10.22
N PRO A 410 9.19 -11.52 11.41
CA PRO A 410 8.38 -12.70 11.66
C PRO A 410 6.90 -12.35 11.50
N CYS A 411 6.15 -13.18 10.77
CA CYS A 411 4.72 -12.95 10.49
C CYS A 411 3.83 -14.14 10.81
N ILE A 412 4.38 -15.36 10.79
CA ILE A 412 3.64 -16.57 11.15
C ILE A 412 4.52 -17.43 12.05
N PHE A 413 3.96 -17.91 13.16
CA PHE A 413 4.58 -18.94 14.00
C PHE A 413 3.96 -20.30 13.70
N ILE A 414 4.82 -21.31 13.63
CA ILE A 414 4.44 -22.72 13.63
C ILE A 414 4.59 -23.18 15.08
N MET A 415 3.47 -23.50 15.72
CA MET A 415 3.45 -23.92 17.11
C MET A 415 2.97 -25.36 17.24
N GLN A 416 3.52 -26.10 18.19
CA GLN A 416 3.14 -27.48 18.53
C GLN A 416 2.60 -27.53 19.95
N ARG A 417 1.56 -28.33 20.18
CA ARG A 417 0.97 -28.52 21.50
C ARG A 417 1.99 -29.16 22.44
N ARG A 418 2.03 -28.67 23.68
CA ARG A 418 2.81 -29.28 24.77
C ARG A 418 2.14 -30.57 25.24
N ASP A 419 2.93 -31.64 25.40
CA ASP A 419 2.45 -32.94 25.83
C ASP A 419 2.11 -33.02 27.33
N GLU A 420 2.53 -32.04 28.15
CA GLU A 420 2.47 -32.07 29.62
C GLU A 420 1.75 -30.87 30.26
N VAL A 421 0.65 -30.36 29.67
CA VAL A 421 -0.12 -29.29 30.32
C VAL A 421 -1.18 -29.89 31.23
N ASP A 422 -0.85 -30.01 32.52
CA ASP A 422 -1.83 -30.26 33.59
C ASP A 422 -2.92 -29.15 33.51
N PRO A 423 -4.21 -29.47 33.37
CA PRO A 423 -5.29 -28.48 33.27
C PRO A 423 -5.28 -27.44 34.40
N ASN A 424 -4.71 -27.80 35.56
CA ASN A 424 -4.55 -26.94 36.72
C ASN A 424 -3.39 -25.92 36.62
N ARG A 425 -2.60 -25.95 35.55
CA ARG A 425 -1.48 -25.02 35.28
C ARG A 425 -1.80 -23.90 34.28
N ILE A 426 -3.01 -23.86 33.73
CA ILE A 426 -3.50 -22.71 32.93
C ILE A 426 -3.71 -21.55 33.91
N ARG A 427 -2.68 -20.71 34.08
CA ARG A 427 -2.63 -19.66 35.11
C ARG A 427 -3.15 -18.29 34.65
N LEU A 428 -3.34 -18.09 33.35
CA LEU A 428 -3.95 -16.87 32.82
C LEU A 428 -5.19 -17.28 32.04
N THR A 429 -6.35 -16.95 32.60
CA THR A 429 -7.61 -16.95 31.86
C THR A 429 -7.73 -15.64 31.09
N PHE A 430 -8.59 -15.60 30.06
CA PHE A 430 -8.86 -14.37 29.31
C PHE A 430 -9.35 -13.23 30.24
N ASP A 431 -10.04 -13.60 31.32
CA ASP A 431 -10.49 -12.68 32.37
C ASP A 431 -9.33 -12.08 33.19
N ASP A 432 -8.26 -12.86 33.47
CA ASP A 432 -7.07 -12.35 34.17
C ASP A 432 -6.30 -11.32 33.33
N VAL A 433 -6.23 -11.52 32.01
CA VAL A 433 -5.59 -10.59 31.06
C VAL A 433 -6.38 -9.27 30.96
N LEU A 434 -7.71 -9.35 30.94
CA LEU A 434 -8.59 -8.17 30.99
C LEU A 434 -8.43 -7.40 32.31
N GLN A 435 -8.16 -8.10 33.41
CA GLN A 435 -7.95 -7.52 34.73
C GLN A 435 -6.57 -6.85 34.87
N GLU A 436 -5.51 -7.44 34.31
CA GLU A 436 -4.18 -6.80 34.22
C GLU A 436 -4.20 -5.54 33.34
N ALA A 437 -4.99 -5.53 32.24
CA ALA A 437 -5.13 -4.38 31.36
C ALA A 437 -5.89 -3.19 31.98
N THR A 438 -6.60 -3.40 33.11
CA THR A 438 -7.43 -2.38 33.78
C THR A 438 -6.86 -1.89 35.12
N THR A 439 -5.75 -2.47 35.61
CA THR A 439 -5.09 -1.99 36.83
C THR A 439 -4.08 -0.87 36.55
N PRO A 440 -4.17 0.30 37.21
CA PRO A 440 -3.11 1.31 37.15
C PRO A 440 -1.87 0.77 37.88
N ILE A 441 -0.72 0.83 37.24
CA ILE A 441 0.57 0.47 37.84
C ILE A 441 0.81 1.34 39.08
N GLY A 442 0.65 0.72 40.26
CA GLY A 442 0.93 1.32 41.55
C GLY A 442 1.31 0.23 42.54
N GLY A 443 2.61 -0.03 42.69
CA GLY A 443 3.10 -1.00 43.67
C GLY A 443 4.60 -1.24 43.56
N SER A 444 5.36 -0.49 44.35
CA SER A 444 6.79 -0.70 44.60
C SER A 444 7.09 -2.10 45.14
N GLY A 445 7.94 -2.85 44.47
CA GLY A 445 8.51 -4.11 44.99
C GLY A 445 9.78 -4.47 44.23
N TYR A 446 10.93 -4.26 44.87
CA TYR A 446 12.22 -4.83 44.45
C TYR A 446 12.10 -6.35 44.34
N PHE A 447 12.39 -6.92 43.17
CA PHE A 447 12.76 -8.33 43.03
C PHE A 447 13.98 -8.42 42.11
N ALA A 448 15.01 -9.10 42.61
CA ALA A 448 16.34 -9.23 42.03
C ALA A 448 16.34 -10.07 40.74
N ASP A 449 17.27 -9.75 39.83
CA ASP A 449 17.60 -10.58 38.66
C ASP A 449 18.09 -11.97 39.11
N PRO A 450 17.53 -13.08 38.59
CA PRO A 450 18.18 -14.38 38.66
C PRO A 450 19.13 -14.57 37.47
N GLU A 451 20.38 -14.88 37.76
CA GLU A 451 21.41 -15.33 36.81
C GLU A 451 20.94 -16.56 36.02
N PHE A 452 21.17 -16.56 34.70
CA PHE A 452 20.92 -17.72 33.84
C PHE A 452 22.20 -18.58 33.70
N PRO A 453 22.12 -19.92 33.78
CA PRO A 453 23.21 -20.80 33.36
C PRO A 453 23.30 -20.84 31.82
N PRO A 454 24.50 -21.04 31.24
CA PRO A 454 24.68 -21.07 29.79
C PRO A 454 24.08 -22.36 29.20
N ILE A 455 23.37 -22.22 28.08
CA ILE A 455 22.85 -23.34 27.28
C ILE A 455 23.88 -23.68 26.21
N GLU A 456 24.39 -24.91 26.24
CA GLU A 456 25.22 -25.49 25.17
C GLU A 456 24.41 -25.64 23.88
N VAL A 457 24.89 -25.01 22.80
CA VAL A 457 24.41 -25.25 21.44
C VAL A 457 25.35 -26.26 20.80
N VAL A 458 24.88 -27.50 20.64
CA VAL A 458 25.60 -28.53 19.87
C VAL A 458 25.22 -28.39 18.39
N GLY A 459 26.21 -28.04 17.57
CA GLY A 459 26.27 -28.42 16.15
C GLY A 459 25.75 -27.40 15.14
N ALA A 460 26.57 -26.40 14.81
CA ALA A 460 26.59 -25.81 13.49
C ALA A 460 28.06 -25.57 13.10
N VAL A 461 28.43 -26.14 11.96
CA VAL A 461 29.79 -26.13 11.39
C VAL A 461 30.18 -24.69 11.05
N GLU A 462 31.35 -24.27 11.55
CA GLU A 462 32.01 -23.01 11.25
C GLU A 462 32.58 -23.03 9.81
N GLU A 463 32.30 -21.98 9.03
CA GLU A 463 33.23 -21.49 8.02
C GLU A 463 33.62 -20.06 8.42
N GLU A 464 34.88 -19.92 8.85
CA GLU A 464 35.56 -18.68 9.23
C GLU A 464 35.65 -17.69 8.06
N PHE A 465 35.53 -16.39 8.33
CA PHE A 465 36.35 -15.36 7.68
C PHE A 465 36.47 -14.14 8.61
N ASP A 466 37.73 -13.75 8.81
CA ASP A 466 38.27 -12.82 9.81
C ASP A 466 37.73 -11.38 9.76
N ASP A 467 37.48 -10.83 10.96
CA ASP A 467 37.39 -9.39 11.24
C ASP A 467 38.75 -8.92 11.78
N GLU A 468 39.43 -8.00 11.08
CA GLU A 468 40.52 -7.20 11.64
C GLU A 468 39.93 -5.87 12.16
N ASP A 469 40.01 -5.71 13.49
CA ASP A 469 39.80 -4.48 14.23
C ASP A 469 40.88 -3.45 13.91
N GLU A 470 40.52 -2.16 13.84
CA GLU A 470 41.43 -1.10 14.28
C GLU A 470 40.66 0.13 14.79
N ALA A 471 40.87 0.41 16.08
CA ALA A 471 40.48 1.61 16.78
C ALA A 471 41.41 2.78 16.41
N ILE A 472 40.91 4.02 16.41
CA ILE A 472 41.76 5.21 16.26
C ILE A 472 41.47 6.20 17.39
N GLU A 473 42.55 6.54 18.08
CA GLU A 473 42.74 7.51 19.15
C GLU A 473 42.60 8.97 18.68
N GLU A 474 42.28 9.84 19.64
CA GLU A 474 42.32 11.31 19.55
C GLU A 474 43.75 11.83 19.62
N VAL A 475 44.14 12.77 18.74
CA VAL A 475 45.18 13.78 19.03
C VAL A 475 44.86 15.09 18.28
N ASP A 476 44.85 16.19 19.04
CA ASP A 476 44.78 17.60 18.62
C ASP A 476 46.10 18.08 17.98
N GLU A 477 46.07 19.10 17.12
CA GLU A 477 46.95 20.30 17.19
C GLU A 477 46.70 21.29 16.03
N ASP A 478 46.95 22.57 16.35
CA ASP A 478 46.60 23.82 15.68
C ASP A 478 47.69 24.39 14.74
N GLU A 479 47.40 25.57 14.17
CA GLU A 479 48.28 26.62 13.56
C GLU A 479 48.57 26.52 12.04
N GLU A 480 47.99 27.40 11.19
CA GLU A 480 48.37 28.81 10.82
C GLU A 480 49.62 28.94 9.93
N GLN A 481 49.46 29.38 8.67
CA GLN A 481 50.15 30.57 8.09
C GLN A 481 49.80 30.87 6.62
N ASP A 482 49.92 32.16 6.31
CA ASP A 482 49.49 32.95 5.16
C ASP A 482 50.32 32.79 3.86
N ASP A 483 49.74 33.19 2.72
CA ASP A 483 50.32 34.23 1.82
C ASP A 483 49.40 34.55 0.61
N GLU A 484 49.21 35.86 0.38
CA GLU A 484 48.56 36.55 -0.76
C GLU A 484 49.67 37.29 -1.60
N PRO A 485 49.43 38.10 -2.67
CA PRO A 485 48.34 38.21 -3.66
C PRO A 485 48.82 38.51 -5.13
N ALA A 486 47.85 38.87 -6.01
CA ALA A 486 47.88 39.88 -7.10
C ALA A 486 47.76 39.42 -8.58
N ASP A 487 46.61 39.69 -9.23
CA ASP A 487 46.42 40.74 -10.26
C ASP A 487 44.98 40.76 -10.85
N GLU A 488 44.43 41.98 -11.04
CA GLU A 488 43.07 42.39 -11.50
C GLU A 488 43.03 42.73 -13.03
N PRO A 489 41.94 43.23 -13.71
CA PRO A 489 40.46 43.16 -13.59
C PRO A 489 39.73 42.93 -14.99
N PRO A 490 38.52 43.48 -15.34
CA PRO A 490 37.17 42.84 -15.45
C PRO A 490 36.58 42.87 -16.92
N PRO A 491 35.25 42.80 -17.28
CA PRO A 491 33.98 42.65 -16.53
C PRO A 491 32.82 41.76 -17.15
N LYS A 492 31.66 41.74 -16.45
CA LYS A 492 30.23 41.58 -16.87
C LYS A 492 29.52 40.19 -16.90
N ALA A 493 28.61 40.04 -15.91
CA ALA A 493 27.18 39.65 -15.94
C ALA A 493 26.69 38.33 -16.59
N SER A 494 26.22 37.38 -15.76
CA SER A 494 24.99 36.59 -15.98
C SER A 494 24.56 35.82 -14.70
N PRO A 495 23.25 35.61 -14.42
CA PRO A 495 22.79 34.84 -13.27
C PRO A 495 22.50 33.37 -13.61
N LYS A 496 22.97 32.43 -12.77
CA LYS A 496 22.55 31.01 -12.77
C LYS A 496 22.37 30.47 -11.35
N ARG A 497 21.15 29.96 -11.11
CA ARG A 497 20.74 28.73 -10.39
C ARG A 497 21.38 28.39 -9.04
N ASP A 498 20.55 28.49 -8.00
CA ASP A 498 20.75 27.87 -6.69
C ASP A 498 20.47 26.35 -6.69
N LYS A 499 21.34 25.62 -5.98
CA LYS A 499 21.20 24.23 -5.51
C LYS A 499 20.71 24.20 -4.05
N PRO A 500 20.17 23.07 -3.54
CA PRO A 500 19.40 23.00 -2.31
C PRO A 500 20.24 23.01 -1.03
N ALA A 501 19.66 23.55 0.04
CA ALA A 501 20.27 23.70 1.37
C ALA A 501 20.42 22.38 2.15
N GLU A 502 21.63 22.17 2.68
CA GLU A 502 22.03 21.11 3.61
C GLU A 502 21.70 21.50 5.07
N LYS A 503 21.44 20.53 5.96
CA LYS A 503 21.12 20.78 7.37
C LYS A 503 22.39 21.03 8.21
N PRO A 504 22.42 22.03 9.11
CA PRO A 504 23.61 22.36 9.89
C PRO A 504 23.89 21.38 11.04
N SER A 505 25.16 21.06 11.28
CA SER A 505 25.63 20.08 12.27
C SER A 505 25.64 20.63 13.72
N ARG A 506 25.73 19.73 14.71
CA ARG A 506 25.58 20.00 16.16
C ARG A 506 26.57 21.06 16.71
N LYS A 507 27.76 21.21 16.10
CA LYS A 507 28.76 22.26 16.43
C LYS A 507 28.31 23.68 16.03
N GLN A 508 27.45 23.83 15.01
CA GLN A 508 26.93 25.15 14.60
C GLN A 508 25.84 25.69 15.54
N ARG A 509 25.16 24.80 16.29
CA ARG A 509 24.15 25.19 17.28
C ARG A 509 24.75 25.76 18.57
N SER A 510 25.95 25.36 18.99
CA SER A 510 26.60 25.89 20.19
C SER A 510 27.15 27.31 19.97
N LYS A 511 27.84 27.56 18.85
CA LYS A 511 28.35 28.89 18.47
C LYS A 511 27.24 29.94 18.34
N ALA A 512 26.05 29.55 17.87
CA ALA A 512 24.90 30.45 17.77
C ALA A 512 24.32 30.85 19.13
N ARG A 513 24.32 29.94 20.12
CA ARG A 513 23.87 30.22 21.49
C ARG A 513 24.85 31.12 22.23
N GLN A 514 26.15 30.95 22.00
CA GLN A 514 27.20 31.73 22.67
C GLN A 514 27.19 33.19 22.21
N ARG A 515 27.03 33.44 20.90
CA ARG A 515 26.88 34.79 20.35
C ARG A 515 25.62 35.53 20.81
N ILE A 516 24.52 34.81 21.05
CA ILE A 516 23.29 35.42 21.58
C ILE A 516 23.50 35.85 23.04
N LYS A 517 24.30 35.10 23.80
CA LYS A 517 24.62 35.44 25.19
C LYS A 517 25.52 36.67 25.28
N GLU A 518 26.53 36.77 24.41
CA GLU A 518 27.40 37.96 24.29
C GLU A 518 26.61 39.22 23.92
N ILE A 519 25.69 39.13 22.94
CA ILE A 519 24.83 40.27 22.56
C ILE A 519 23.92 40.71 23.71
N LEU A 520 23.47 39.78 24.57
CA LEU A 520 22.63 40.10 25.72
C LEU A 520 23.42 40.78 26.84
N GLU A 521 24.65 40.34 27.08
CA GLU A 521 25.56 40.92 28.08
C GLU A 521 26.05 42.31 27.65
N GLU A 522 26.36 42.51 26.37
CA GLU A 522 26.79 43.81 25.82
C GLU A 522 25.70 44.89 25.95
N ASN A 523 24.43 44.50 25.85
CA ASN A 523 23.29 45.42 25.89
C ASN A 523 22.61 45.52 27.27
N ALA A 524 23.13 44.84 28.30
CA ALA A 524 22.56 44.87 29.66
C ALA A 524 22.57 46.27 30.30
N HIS A 525 23.46 47.16 29.87
CA HIS A 525 23.59 48.52 30.39
C HIS A 525 22.46 49.49 29.94
N LEU A 526 21.67 49.12 28.91
CA LEU A 526 20.56 49.94 28.40
C LEU A 526 19.24 49.77 29.18
N LEU A 527 19.18 48.80 30.10
CA LEU A 527 18.01 48.50 30.93
C LEU A 527 18.13 49.03 32.36
N ARG A 528 19.18 49.79 32.69
CA ARG A 528 19.26 50.50 33.96
C ARG A 528 18.45 51.79 33.87
N GLU A 529 17.33 51.79 34.59
CA GLU A 529 16.56 52.98 34.91
C GLU A 529 17.38 53.83 35.87
N ASP A 530 17.80 55.02 35.46
CA ASP A 530 18.14 56.09 36.40
C ASP A 530 17.87 57.48 35.78
N ASP A 531 17.07 58.22 36.56
CA ASP A 531 16.81 59.65 36.68
C ASP A 531 17.42 60.63 35.66
N GLY A 532 16.53 61.29 34.91
CA GLY A 532 16.87 62.53 34.21
C GLY A 532 15.89 62.84 33.09
N HIS A 533 15.28 64.03 33.15
CA HIS A 533 14.31 64.59 32.19
C HIS A 533 14.69 64.34 30.71
N GLU A 534 14.20 63.25 30.14
CA GLU A 534 14.09 63.05 28.69
C GLU A 534 12.63 62.68 28.38
N ALA A 535 12.00 63.43 27.48
CA ALA A 535 10.57 63.31 27.22
C ALA A 535 10.20 61.89 26.76
N LYS A 536 9.13 61.34 27.35
CA LYS A 536 8.61 59.99 27.15
C LYS A 536 8.40 59.62 25.67
N GLU A 537 8.16 60.62 24.80
CA GLU A 537 8.05 60.47 23.35
C GLU A 537 9.38 60.16 22.65
N VAL A 538 10.50 60.74 23.10
CA VAL A 538 11.83 60.50 22.50
C VAL A 538 12.29 59.09 22.82
N LYS A 539 12.04 58.60 24.05
CA LYS A 539 12.31 57.21 24.46
C LYS A 539 11.47 56.22 23.65
N ARG A 540 10.18 56.52 23.43
CA ARG A 540 9.29 55.71 22.56
C ARG A 540 9.77 55.69 21.12
N ALA A 541 10.10 56.84 20.52
CA ALA A 541 10.56 56.91 19.12
C ALA A 541 11.88 56.15 18.91
N ARG A 542 12.80 56.20 19.87
CA ARG A 542 14.08 55.46 19.81
C ARG A 542 13.85 53.96 19.89
N VAL A 543 12.99 53.48 20.81
CA VAL A 543 12.62 52.07 20.95
C VAL A 543 11.86 51.56 19.72
N THR A 544 10.95 52.35 19.15
CA THR A 544 10.20 52.00 17.94
C THR A 544 11.11 51.92 16.72
N SER A 545 12.06 52.86 16.55
CA SER A 545 13.04 52.80 15.44
C SER A 545 13.99 51.61 15.56
N TYR A 546 14.32 51.18 16.79
CA TYR A 546 15.12 49.99 17.05
C TYR A 546 14.34 48.70 16.76
N LEU A 547 13.07 48.63 17.16
CA LEU A 547 12.16 47.52 16.83
C LEU A 547 11.88 47.41 15.33
N GLN A 548 11.82 48.54 14.62
CA GLN A 548 11.62 48.59 13.18
C GLN A 548 12.88 48.15 12.40
N LYS A 549 14.08 48.43 12.94
CA LYS A 549 15.33 47.84 12.42
C LYS A 549 15.45 46.34 12.75
N ALA A 550 15.03 45.91 13.94
CA ALA A 550 15.10 44.52 14.39
C ALA A 550 14.11 43.57 13.66
N THR A 551 12.99 44.09 13.16
CA THR A 551 11.95 43.31 12.45
C THR A 551 12.29 42.98 10.99
N SER A 552 13.38 43.52 10.43
CA SER A 552 13.83 43.26 9.05
C SER A 552 14.65 41.98 8.87
N SER A 553 14.98 41.26 9.96
CA SER A 553 15.78 40.04 9.89
C SER A 553 14.92 38.80 9.63
N ALA A 554 15.07 38.20 8.45
CA ALA A 554 14.44 36.92 8.07
C ALA A 554 14.72 35.76 9.07
N LYS A 555 15.73 35.89 9.93
CA LYS A 555 16.08 34.92 10.97
C LYS A 555 15.15 35.00 12.18
N LEU A 556 14.62 36.17 12.54
CA LEU A 556 13.73 36.33 13.71
C LEU A 556 12.33 35.76 13.45
N ARG A 557 11.81 35.90 12.23
CA ARG A 557 10.56 35.25 11.80
C ARG A 557 10.66 33.72 11.84
N LYS A 558 11.83 33.18 11.51
CA LYS A 558 12.11 31.74 11.59
C LYS A 558 12.17 31.27 13.05
N ALA A 559 12.77 32.06 13.94
CA ALA A 559 12.81 31.79 15.37
C ALA A 559 11.41 31.88 16.03
N GLN A 560 10.61 32.90 15.71
CA GLN A 560 9.22 33.00 16.19
C GLN A 560 8.35 31.84 15.71
N LYS A 561 8.56 31.36 14.48
CA LYS A 561 7.86 30.18 13.96
C LYS A 561 8.23 28.91 14.73
N ILE A 562 9.51 28.74 15.06
CA ILE A 562 9.99 27.60 15.85
C ILE A 562 9.45 27.64 17.29
N ILE A 563 9.45 28.80 17.94
CA ILE A 563 8.92 28.97 19.30
C ILE A 563 7.41 28.71 19.34
N LYS A 564 6.67 29.16 18.31
CA LYS A 564 5.23 28.89 18.18
C LYS A 564 4.96 27.39 17.97
N GLU A 565 5.82 26.71 17.21
CA GLU A 565 5.72 25.26 16.95
C GLU A 565 6.09 24.42 18.19
N GLU A 566 7.06 24.88 19.00
CA GLU A 566 7.41 24.28 20.30
C GLU A 566 6.29 24.47 21.33
N ARG A 567 5.70 25.67 21.43
CA ARG A 567 4.53 25.90 22.31
C ARG A 567 3.35 25.04 21.91
N LEU A 568 3.06 24.89 20.62
CA LEU A 568 1.99 24.01 20.14
C LEU A 568 2.24 22.53 20.46
N ARG A 569 3.51 22.10 20.42
CA ARG A 569 3.89 20.73 20.82
C ARG A 569 3.78 20.49 22.32
N GLN A 570 4.12 21.49 23.15
CA GLN A 570 3.90 21.39 24.60
C GLN A 570 2.41 21.31 24.93
N VAL A 571 1.57 22.17 24.35
CA VAL A 571 0.11 22.11 24.51
C VAL A 571 -0.46 20.77 24.03
N ALA A 572 0.03 20.24 22.91
CA ALA A 572 -0.39 18.92 22.42
C ALA A 572 0.02 17.77 23.37
N ASN A 573 1.22 17.83 23.95
CA ASN A 573 1.71 16.84 24.91
C ASN A 573 0.98 16.90 26.26
N ASP A 574 0.57 18.10 26.69
CA ASP A 574 -0.21 18.27 27.91
C ASP A 574 -1.67 17.81 27.69
N LEU A 575 -2.23 18.02 26.49
CA LEU A 575 -3.55 17.51 26.10
C LEU A 575 -3.60 15.97 25.98
N THR A 576 -2.50 15.31 25.61
CA THR A 576 -2.44 13.83 25.57
C THR A 576 -2.39 13.18 26.94
N LYS A 577 -2.18 13.95 28.02
CA LYS A 577 -2.11 13.46 29.39
C LYS A 577 -3.39 13.67 30.20
N LEU A 578 -4.40 14.31 29.62
CA LEU A 578 -5.67 14.61 30.30
C LEU A 578 -6.73 13.59 29.90
N ASP A 579 -7.43 13.03 30.89
CA ASP A 579 -8.59 12.18 30.67
C ASP A 579 -9.84 13.06 30.49
N PHE A 580 -10.39 13.08 29.27
CA PHE A 580 -11.49 13.97 28.90
C PHE A 580 -12.83 13.60 29.57
N SER A 581 -12.91 12.41 30.16
CA SER A 581 -14.11 11.88 30.81
C SER A 581 -14.35 12.45 32.22
N GLU A 582 -13.31 12.93 32.90
CA GLU A 582 -13.44 13.59 34.21
C GLU A 582 -13.77 15.10 34.11
N LEU A 583 -13.47 15.72 32.96
CA LEU A 583 -13.53 17.18 32.78
C LEU A 583 -14.79 17.67 32.03
N CYS A 584 -15.41 16.80 31.21
CA CYS A 584 -16.57 17.14 30.40
C CYS A 584 -17.58 15.99 30.36
N ASN A 585 -18.87 16.30 30.50
CA ASN A 585 -19.93 15.30 30.34
C ASN A 585 -20.24 15.10 28.85
N LEU A 586 -19.63 14.07 28.26
CA LEU A 586 -19.65 13.76 26.82
C LEU A 586 -21.04 13.38 26.28
N ASP A 587 -22.03 13.14 27.13
CA ASP A 587 -23.43 12.89 26.72
C ASP A 587 -24.16 14.17 26.27
N ARG A 588 -23.66 15.36 26.67
CA ARG A 588 -24.28 16.65 26.36
C ARG A 588 -23.46 17.56 25.45
N MET A 589 -22.17 17.29 25.26
CA MET A 589 -21.27 18.13 24.46
C MET A 589 -20.33 17.28 23.61
N SER A 590 -20.06 17.74 22.39
CA SER A 590 -19.12 17.05 21.51
C SER A 590 -17.68 17.23 22.01
N THR A 591 -16.82 16.25 21.75
CA THR A 591 -15.38 16.29 22.10
C THR A 591 -14.68 17.54 21.59
N ARG A 592 -15.07 18.03 20.42
CA ARG A 592 -14.56 19.27 19.80
C ARG A 592 -14.92 20.52 20.60
N GLU A 593 -16.10 20.54 21.19
CA GLU A 593 -16.62 21.68 21.95
C GLU A 593 -15.99 21.71 23.35
N CYS A 594 -15.87 20.55 24.00
CA CYS A 594 -15.11 20.38 25.23
C CYS A 594 -13.65 20.85 25.07
N LEU A 595 -12.97 20.45 23.99
CA LEU A 595 -11.60 20.87 23.69
C LEU A 595 -11.47 22.39 23.55
N LYS A 596 -12.43 23.02 22.88
CA LYS A 596 -12.44 24.49 22.70
C LYS A 596 -12.59 25.19 24.05
N THR A 597 -13.49 24.72 24.91
CA THR A 597 -13.71 25.30 26.26
C THR A 597 -12.49 25.13 27.17
N ILE A 598 -11.78 23.99 27.10
CA ILE A 598 -10.56 23.76 27.87
C ILE A 598 -9.44 24.71 27.43
N ILE A 599 -9.26 24.87 26.12
CA ILE A 599 -8.26 25.77 25.54
C ILE A 599 -8.55 27.23 25.94
N ASP A 600 -9.82 27.65 25.84
CA ASP A 600 -10.22 29.03 26.18
C ASP A 600 -10.11 29.31 27.70
N ARG A 601 -10.39 28.33 28.57
CA ARG A 601 -10.26 28.50 30.04
C ARG A 601 -8.82 28.54 30.55
N GLN A 602 -7.93 27.73 29.98
CA GLN A 602 -6.55 27.63 30.48
C GLN A 602 -5.59 28.63 29.80
N TYR A 603 -5.90 29.06 28.58
CA TYR A 603 -4.97 29.85 27.77
C TYR A 603 -5.59 31.12 27.15
N GLY A 604 -6.89 31.39 27.37
CA GLY A 604 -7.62 32.53 26.81
C GLY A 604 -7.60 33.81 27.64
N GLY A 605 -6.48 34.13 28.32
CA GLY A 605 -6.33 35.37 29.08
C GLY A 605 -5.18 36.22 28.55
N GLU A 606 -5.50 37.18 27.69
CA GLU A 606 -4.85 38.50 27.44
C GLU A 606 -4.86 38.89 25.96
N GLY A 607 -5.72 39.87 25.61
CA GLY A 607 -5.48 40.75 24.46
C GLY A 607 -6.68 41.07 23.55
N GLY A 608 -7.47 42.07 23.93
CA GLY A 608 -7.95 43.11 23.00
C GLY A 608 -9.38 43.03 22.50
N ASP A 609 -10.28 43.71 23.22
CA ASP A 609 -11.40 44.45 22.64
C ASP A 609 -10.86 45.48 21.63
N GLU A 610 -11.39 45.54 20.41
CA GLU A 610 -11.66 46.76 19.61
C GLU A 610 -12.09 46.40 18.17
N ALA A 611 -13.04 47.19 17.66
CA ALA A 611 -13.53 47.32 16.27
C ALA A 611 -14.53 46.27 15.74
N GLY A 612 -15.79 46.45 16.12
CA GLY A 612 -16.91 46.28 15.20
C GLY A 612 -17.34 47.68 14.73
N ASP A 613 -17.04 48.01 13.48
CA ASP A 613 -17.68 49.08 12.73
C ASP A 613 -18.55 48.43 11.65
N ASP A 614 -19.78 48.92 11.57
CA ASP A 614 -20.83 48.62 10.60
C ASP A 614 -20.42 48.98 9.16
N ASP A 615 -21.05 48.32 8.18
CA ASP A 615 -21.72 49.00 7.05
C ASP A 615 -22.37 47.96 6.09
N ASP A 616 -23.70 47.91 6.21
CA ASP A 616 -24.78 47.77 5.22
C ASP A 616 -24.47 47.43 3.73
N GLU A 617 -25.06 46.33 3.22
CA GLU A 617 -26.27 46.29 2.35
C GLU A 617 -26.69 44.84 2.00
#